data_AF-A0A963R304-F1
#
_entry.id   AF-A0A963R304-F1
#
_cell.length_a   1.000
_cell.length_b   1.000
_cell.length_c   1.000
_cell.angle_alpha   90.00
_cell.angle_beta   90.00
_cell.angle_gamma   90.00
#
_symmetry.space_group_name_H-M   'P 1'
#
loop_
_entity.id
_entity.type
_entity.pdbx_description
1 polymer ?
#
loop_
_entity_poly.entity_id
_entity_poly.type
_entity_poly.pdbx_seq_one_letter_code
_entity_poly.pdbx_strand_id
1 'polypeptide(L)'
;MQIQQQETCAPVPRAEMIARLNDALRRGDRSAIGANGGRVMITQGIEALPGYNPCMVALALATYDGFDKDNDPHGERDFGDFTLFGADMFWKIDLYDPGLVKIALNGSFC
;
A
#
# COMPACT_ATOMS: atom_id res chain seq x y z
N MET A 1 36.30 25.60 -12.44
CA MET A 1 35.66 24.47 -13.13
C MET A 1 34.57 23.94 -12.23
N GLN A 2 33.33 24.43 -12.39
CA GLN A 2 32.20 23.92 -11.64
C GLN A 2 31.54 22.82 -12.47
N ILE A 3 31.55 21.61 -11.93
CA ILE A 3 30.91 20.45 -12.54
C ILE A 3 29.45 20.55 -12.14
N GLN A 4 28.61 21.00 -13.07
CA GLN A 4 27.16 20.90 -12.94
C GLN A 4 26.82 19.40 -12.97
N GLN A 5 26.35 18.88 -11.85
CA GLN A 5 25.77 17.54 -11.81
C GLN A 5 24.49 17.58 -12.65
N GLN A 6 24.53 16.95 -13.82
CA GLN A 6 23.38 16.75 -14.67
C GLN A 6 22.42 15.79 -13.95
N GLU A 7 21.21 16.25 -13.65
CA GLU A 7 20.10 15.38 -13.31
C GLU A 7 19.80 14.50 -14.52
N THR A 8 20.34 13.28 -14.52
CA THR A 8 20.08 12.32 -15.58
C THR A 8 18.67 11.75 -15.42
N CYS A 9 17.91 11.72 -16.51
CA CYS A 9 16.62 11.05 -16.62
C CYS A 9 16.82 9.52 -16.60
N ALA A 10 17.33 9.00 -15.49
CA ALA A 10 17.43 7.57 -15.26
C ALA A 10 16.00 7.02 -15.03
N PRO A 11 15.60 5.92 -15.67
CA PRO A 11 14.30 5.32 -15.42
C PRO A 11 14.21 4.94 -13.94
N VAL A 12 13.15 5.41 -13.29
CA VAL A 12 12.85 5.11 -11.89
C VAL A 12 12.83 3.60 -11.71
N PRO A 13 13.53 3.04 -10.70
CA PRO A 13 13.47 1.60 -10.41
C PRO A 13 12.02 1.15 -10.24
N ARG A 14 11.70 -0.07 -10.69
CA ARG A 14 10.33 -0.60 -10.63
C ARG A 14 9.74 -0.52 -9.22
N ALA A 15 10.51 -0.91 -8.20
CA ALA A 15 10.07 -0.85 -6.80
C ALA A 15 9.70 0.57 -6.37
N GLU A 16 10.51 1.57 -6.72
CA GLU A 16 10.23 2.98 -6.43
C GLU A 16 8.98 3.49 -7.17
N MET A 17 8.70 2.99 -8.38
CA MET A 17 7.45 3.29 -9.08
C MET A 17 6.24 2.70 -8.33
N ILE A 18 6.35 1.44 -7.88
CA ILE A 18 5.31 0.76 -7.09
C ILE A 18 5.10 1.50 -5.77
N ALA A 19 6.17 1.87 -5.07
CA ALA A 19 6.12 2.64 -3.83
C ALA A 19 5.38 3.96 -4.00
N ARG A 20 5.62 4.69 -5.10
CA ARG A 20 4.89 5.94 -5.39
C ARG A 20 3.39 5.72 -5.59
N LEU A 21 3.00 4.63 -6.25
CA LEU A 21 1.58 4.28 -6.44
C LEU A 21 0.93 3.86 -5.11
N ASN A 22 1.63 3.07 -4.31
CA ASN A 22 1.16 2.63 -2.99
C ASN A 22 1.02 3.80 -2.03
N ASP A 23 2.01 4.68 -2.00
CA ASP A 23 1.99 5.93 -1.25
C ASP A 23 0.82 6.85 -1.67
N ALA A 24 0.56 6.97 -2.97
CA ALA A 24 -0.57 7.73 -3.47
C ALA A 24 -1.90 7.12 -3.04
N LEU A 25 -2.02 5.79 -3.05
CA LEU A 25 -3.19 5.07 -2.55
C LEU A 25 -3.41 5.34 -1.06
N ARG A 26 -2.36 5.21 -0.23
CA ARG A 26 -2.43 5.47 1.22
C ARG A 26 -2.86 6.90 1.54
N ARG A 27 -2.37 7.88 0.76
CA ARG A 27 -2.72 9.30 0.91
C ARG A 27 -4.06 9.68 0.27
N GLY A 28 -4.73 8.75 -0.42
CA GLY A 28 -6.00 9.02 -1.09
C GLY A 28 -5.89 9.93 -2.33
N ASP A 29 -4.72 9.99 -2.96
CA ASP A 29 -4.48 10.79 -4.15
C ASP A 29 -5.14 10.15 -5.38
N ARG A 30 -6.39 10.56 -5.64
CA ARG A 30 -7.19 10.11 -6.78
C ARG A 30 -6.59 10.43 -8.15
N SER A 31 -5.69 11.40 -8.25
CA SER A 31 -5.06 11.76 -9.52
C SER A 31 -4.06 10.68 -9.98
N ALA A 32 -3.42 9.99 -9.03
CA ALA A 32 -2.39 9.00 -9.29
C ALA A 32 -2.91 7.55 -9.41
N ILE A 33 -4.03 7.21 -8.75
CA ILE A 33 -4.61 5.84 -8.73
C ILE A 33 -5.63 5.56 -9.86
N GLY A 34 -5.88 6.52 -10.75
CA GLY A 34 -6.72 6.35 -11.93
C GLY A 34 -8.22 6.20 -11.65
N ALA A 35 -9.01 6.04 -12.72
CA ALA A 35 -10.48 6.09 -12.68
C ALA A 35 -11.15 4.98 -11.85
N ASN A 36 -10.49 3.84 -11.67
CA ASN A 36 -11.02 2.73 -10.88
C ASN A 36 -10.75 2.90 -9.37
N GLY A 37 -9.80 3.76 -9.00
CA GLY A 37 -9.37 3.99 -7.62
C GLY A 37 -8.85 2.73 -6.93
N GLY A 38 -8.43 2.89 -5.67
CA GLY A 38 -8.22 1.75 -4.76
C GLY A 38 -9.42 1.56 -3.83
N ARG A 39 -9.54 0.35 -3.29
CA ARG A 39 -10.54 0.00 -2.27
C ARG A 39 -9.82 -0.27 -0.96
N VAL A 40 -10.32 0.32 0.12
CA VAL A 40 -9.87 0.02 1.48
C VAL A 40 -10.84 -0.98 2.07
N MET A 41 -10.32 -2.13 2.50
CA MET A 41 -11.10 -3.19 3.13
C MET A 41 -10.62 -3.30 4.59
N ILE A 42 -11.55 -3.25 5.53
CA ILE A 42 -11.27 -3.43 6.96
C ILE A 42 -11.85 -4.78 7.38
N THR A 43 -11.09 -5.53 8.17
CA THR A 43 -11.56 -6.83 8.69
C THR A 43 -12.53 -6.60 9.85
N GLN A 44 -13.53 -7.47 9.97
CA GLN A 44 -14.54 -7.38 11.02
C GLN A 44 -13.94 -7.36 12.44
N GLY A 45 -12.80 -8.04 12.65
CA GLY A 45 -12.09 -8.03 13.93
C GLY A 45 -11.59 -6.64 14.34
N ILE A 46 -11.18 -5.82 13.37
CA ILE A 46 -10.76 -4.44 13.61
C ILE A 46 -11.97 -3.53 13.84
N GLU A 47 -13.05 -3.71 13.06
CA GLU A 47 -14.28 -2.92 13.23
C GLU A 47 -14.95 -3.15 14.59
N ALA A 48 -14.73 -4.33 15.19
CA ALA A 48 -15.25 -4.68 16.51
C ALA A 48 -14.45 -4.07 17.68
N LEU A 49 -13.31 -3.40 17.43
CA LEU A 49 -12.50 -2.84 18.49
C LEU A 49 -13.19 -1.64 19.17
N PRO A 50 -13.11 -1.53 20.52
CA PRO A 50 -13.62 -0.37 21.23
C PRO A 50 -12.96 0.93 20.74
N GLY A 51 -13.79 1.92 20.38
CA GLY A 51 -13.29 3.22 19.91
C GLY A 51 -12.78 3.21 18.46
N TYR A 52 -13.03 2.13 17.70
CA TYR A 52 -12.74 2.08 16.27
C TYR A 52 -13.29 3.31 15.54
N ASN A 53 -12.44 3.92 14.71
CA ASN A 53 -12.79 5.06 13.87
C ASN A 53 -12.08 4.94 12.51
N PRO A 54 -12.83 4.83 11.39
CA PRO A 54 -12.24 4.68 10.06
C PRO A 54 -11.40 5.90 9.65
N CYS A 55 -11.72 7.10 10.12
CA CYS A 55 -10.93 8.30 9.84
C CYS A 55 -9.54 8.25 10.51
N MET A 56 -9.45 7.67 11.71
CA MET A 56 -8.17 7.50 12.41
C MET A 56 -7.31 6.46 11.70
N VAL A 57 -7.90 5.37 11.20
CA VAL A 57 -7.20 4.38 10.38
C VAL A 57 -6.71 5.02 9.07
N ALA A 58 -7.57 5.77 8.38
CA ALA A 58 -7.19 6.45 7.14
C ALA A 58 -6.06 7.46 7.35
N LEU A 59 -6.11 8.23 8.45
CA LEU A 59 -5.04 9.14 8.82
C LEU A 59 -3.74 8.38 9.11
N ALA A 60 -3.79 7.32 9.91
CA ALA A 60 -2.63 6.50 10.23
C ALA A 60 -1.96 5.93 8.97
N LEU A 61 -2.75 5.41 8.03
CA LEU A 61 -2.25 4.91 6.74
C LEU A 61 -1.60 6.02 5.90
N ALA A 62 -2.24 7.20 5.83
CA ALA A 62 -1.75 8.33 5.06
C ALA A 62 -0.44 8.93 5.60
N THR A 63 -0.24 8.91 6.92
CA THR A 63 0.95 9.43 7.59
C THR A 63 2.01 8.37 7.88
N TYR A 64 1.77 7.09 7.54
CA TYR A 64 2.68 6.01 7.86
C TYR A 64 4.02 6.15 7.12
N ASP A 65 5.11 6.14 7.90
CA ASP A 65 6.50 6.24 7.44
C ASP A 65 7.43 5.20 8.09
N GLY A 66 6.89 4.27 8.87
CA GLY A 66 7.62 3.23 9.61
C GLY A 66 8.15 2.07 8.77
N PHE A 67 8.62 2.33 7.54
CA PHE A 67 9.16 1.30 6.66
C PHE A 67 10.58 0.89 7.09
N ASP A 68 10.81 -0.40 7.27
CA ASP A 68 12.09 -1.00 7.63
C ASP A 68 12.38 -2.27 6.81
N LYS A 69 13.49 -2.93 7.12
CA LYS A 69 13.91 -4.15 6.41
C LYS A 69 12.99 -5.35 6.63
N ASP A 70 12.18 -5.34 7.69
CA ASP A 70 11.34 -6.45 8.11
C ASP A 70 9.95 -6.33 7.46
N ASN A 71 9.45 -5.10 7.29
CA ASN A 71 8.15 -4.84 6.65
C ASN A 71 8.24 -4.39 5.17
N ASP A 72 9.38 -3.88 4.70
CA ASP A 72 9.57 -3.41 3.31
C ASP A 72 10.89 -3.92 2.68
N PRO A 73 11.11 -5.25 2.58
CA PRO A 73 12.34 -5.82 2.02
C PRO A 73 12.53 -5.50 0.53
N HIS A 74 11.46 -5.14 -0.17
CA HIS A 74 11.45 -4.86 -1.60
C HIS A 74 11.40 -3.37 -1.94
N GLY A 75 11.20 -2.49 -0.96
CA GLY A 75 11.10 -1.04 -1.17
C GLY A 75 9.82 -0.64 -1.91
N GLU A 76 8.77 -1.46 -1.82
CA GLU A 76 7.50 -1.28 -2.52
C GLU A 76 6.46 -0.58 -1.63
N ARG A 77 6.69 -0.48 -0.31
CA ARG A 77 5.79 0.20 0.65
C ARG A 77 4.34 -0.31 0.62
N ASP A 78 4.17 -1.60 0.40
CA ASP A 78 2.87 -2.28 0.28
C ASP A 78 2.41 -2.96 1.57
N PHE A 79 3.25 -3.03 2.60
CA PHE A 79 2.96 -3.66 3.88
C PHE A 79 3.44 -2.78 5.04
N GLY A 80 2.76 -2.91 6.18
CA GLY A 80 3.20 -2.30 7.43
C GLY A 80 2.35 -2.70 8.62
N ASP A 81 2.80 -2.25 9.78
CA ASP A 81 2.22 -2.54 11.08
C ASP A 81 2.16 -1.28 11.94
N PHE A 82 1.08 -1.13 12.71
CA PHE A 82 0.98 -0.06 13.70
C PHE A 82 -0.02 -0.43 14.79
N THR A 83 0.12 0.19 15.96
CA THR A 83 -0.81 0.02 17.08
C THR A 83 -1.87 1.12 17.06
N LEU A 84 -3.14 0.74 17.04
CA LEU A 84 -4.27 1.66 17.15
C LEU A 84 -5.42 1.00 17.93
N PHE A 85 -6.21 1.81 18.64
CA PHE A 85 -7.32 1.32 19.48
C PHE A 85 -6.91 0.25 20.51
N GLY A 86 -5.66 0.28 20.97
CA GLY A 86 -5.12 -0.69 21.93
C GLY A 86 -4.83 -2.08 21.35
N ALA A 87 -4.78 -2.22 20.02
CA ALA A 87 -4.42 -3.46 19.33
C ALA A 87 -3.31 -3.22 18.30
N ASP A 88 -2.45 -4.21 18.12
CA ASP A 88 -1.47 -4.23 17.03
C ASP A 88 -2.17 -4.68 15.74
N MET A 89 -1.98 -3.90 14.68
CA MET A 89 -2.69 -4.06 13.41
C MET A 89 -1.68 -4.18 12.27
N PHE A 90 -1.95 -5.10 11.36
CA PHE A 90 -1.26 -5.18 10.07
C PHE A 90 -2.15 -4.60 8.97
N TRP A 91 -1.51 -3.98 7.99
CA TRP A 91 -2.16 -3.55 6.76
C TRP A 91 -1.30 -3.96 5.56
N LYS A 92 -1.96 -4.12 4.41
CA LYS A 92 -1.28 -4.35 3.14
C LYS A 92 -2.07 -3.77 1.97
N ILE A 93 -1.38 -3.56 0.86
CA ILE A 93 -1.94 -3.19 -0.43
C ILE A 93 -1.80 -4.38 -1.36
N ASP A 94 -2.92 -4.91 -1.82
CA ASP A 94 -2.95 -5.98 -2.80
C ASP A 94 -3.38 -5.45 -4.17
N LEU A 95 -2.79 -6.02 -5.22
CA LEU A 95 -3.28 -5.82 -6.58
C LEU A 95 -4.62 -6.54 -6.73
N TYR A 96 -5.68 -5.77 -6.94
CA TYR A 96 -7.00 -6.28 -7.26
C TYR A 96 -7.31 -6.08 -8.75
N ASP A 97 -7.23 -7.16 -9.51
CA ASP A 97 -7.68 -7.20 -10.90
C ASP A 97 -8.82 -8.23 -11.04
N PRO A 98 -10.07 -7.79 -11.29
CA PRO A 98 -11.21 -8.70 -11.43
C PRO A 98 -11.14 -9.59 -12.68
N GLY A 99 -10.30 -9.25 -13.67
CA GLY A 99 -9.98 -10.09 -14.83
C GLY A 99 -8.87 -11.11 -14.55
N LEU A 100 -8.15 -10.97 -13.44
CA LEU A 100 -7.11 -11.90 -13.03
C LEU A 100 -7.74 -13.13 -12.38
N VAL A 101 -8.30 -14.00 -13.23
CA VAL A 101 -8.77 -15.32 -12.81
C VAL A 101 -7.53 -16.13 -12.44
N LYS A 102 -7.41 -16.49 -11.15
CA LYS A 102 -6.40 -17.44 -10.70
C LYS A 102 -6.74 -18.79 -11.34
N ILE A 103 -6.16 -19.09 -12.50
CA ILE A 103 -6.23 -20.42 -13.09
C ILE A 103 -5.50 -21.31 -12.08
N ALA A 104 -6.24 -22.13 -11.35
CA ALA A 104 -5.64 -23.21 -10.58
C ALA A 104 -4.82 -24.06 -11.56
N LEU A 105 -3.51 -24.17 -11.32
CA LEU A 105 -2.57 -24.95 -12.15
C LEU A 105 -2.92 -26.46 -12.19
N ASN A 106 -4.02 -26.85 -11.57
CA ASN A 106 -4.48 -28.20 -11.32
C ASN A 106 -5.96 -28.42 -11.70
N GLY A 107 -6.56 -27.53 -12.50
CA GLY A 107 -7.72 -27.87 -13.33
C GLY A 107 -8.94 -28.48 -12.62
N SER A 108 -9.16 -28.18 -11.34
CA SER A 108 -10.32 -28.68 -10.61
C SER A 108 -11.16 -27.51 -10.14
N PHE A 109 -12.24 -27.27 -10.89
CA PHE A 109 -13.48 -26.76 -10.34
C PHE A 109 -14.37 -27.99 -10.12
N CYS A 110 -14.63 -28.31 -8.87
CA CYS A 110 -15.80 -29.05 -8.43
C CYS A 110 -16.63 -28.12 -7.56
#